data_AF-A0A1W2AE33-F1
#
_entry.id   AF-A0A1W2AE33-F1
#
_cell.length_a   1.000
_cell.length_b   1.000
_cell.length_c   1.000
_cell.angle_alpha   90.00
_cell.angle_beta   90.00
_cell.angle_gamma   90.00
#
_symmetry.space_group_name_H-M   'P 1'
#
loop_
_entity.id
_entity.type
_entity.pdbx_description
1 polymer ?
#
loop_
_entity_poly.entity_id
_entity_poly.type
_entity_poly.pdbx_seq_one_letter_code
_entity_poly.pdbx_strand_id
1 'polypeptide(L)'
;MASKASNKQNNVCFEDALGKLEVIVKQLETGDLSLEEALDKFGQGISHAKLCFERLNVAEAQVDKILQQEQGRLVEKPLNLVEGD
;
A
#
# COMPACT_ATOMS: atom_id res chain seq x y z
N MET A 1 13.87 27.93 -13.69
CA MET A 1 13.86 26.54 -14.20
C MET A 1 14.91 25.73 -13.45
N ALA A 2 14.66 24.43 -13.28
CA ALA A 2 15.50 23.40 -12.64
C ALA A 2 15.53 23.38 -11.09
N SER A 3 14.74 22.46 -10.52
CA SER A 3 15.16 21.48 -9.49
C SER A 3 13.94 20.75 -8.90
N LYS A 4 13.31 19.85 -9.66
CA LYS A 4 12.39 18.82 -9.15
C LYS A 4 12.75 17.48 -9.79
N ALA A 5 13.97 17.05 -9.51
CA ALA A 5 14.43 15.70 -9.78
C ALA A 5 15.25 15.31 -8.55
N SER A 6 14.61 14.72 -7.53
CA SER A 6 15.22 13.89 -6.46
C SER A 6 14.24 13.62 -5.31
N ASN A 7 13.01 13.15 -5.59
CA ASN A 7 12.26 12.44 -4.54
C ASN A 7 11.62 11.18 -5.11
N LYS A 8 12.49 10.24 -5.49
CA LYS A 8 12.13 8.91 -5.98
C LYS A 8 13.02 7.87 -5.30
N GLN A 9 13.14 7.99 -3.98
CA GLN A 9 13.85 7.01 -3.17
C GLN A 9 13.03 6.68 -1.93
N ASN A 10 12.61 5.41 -1.86
CA ASN A 10 12.31 4.66 -0.65
C ASN A 10 11.16 5.13 0.25
N ASN A 11 9.96 5.24 -0.29
CA ASN A 11 8.80 4.88 0.52
C ASN A 11 7.96 3.91 -0.32
N VAL A 12 7.90 2.63 0.07
CA VAL A 12 7.05 1.65 -0.62
C VAL A 12 5.61 2.05 -0.32
N CYS A 13 5.05 2.90 -1.17
CA CYS A 13 3.70 3.43 -1.01
C CYS A 13 2.67 2.33 -1.31
N PHE A 14 1.45 2.46 -0.76
CA PHE A 14 0.34 1.54 -1.05
C PHE A 14 0.18 1.31 -2.55
N GLU A 15 0.22 2.38 -3.35
CA GLU A 15 0.11 2.32 -4.81
C GLU A 15 1.23 1.50 -5.47
N ASP A 16 2.46 1.61 -4.95
CA ASP A 16 3.59 0.84 -5.48
C ASP A 16 3.46 -0.65 -5.13
N ALA A 17 2.98 -0.96 -3.92
CA ALA A 17 2.73 -2.33 -3.49
C ALA A 17 1.59 -2.97 -4.30
N LEU A 18 0.51 -2.22 -4.52
CA LEU A 18 -0.62 -2.64 -5.32
C LEU A 18 -0.21 -2.86 -6.78
N GLY A 19 0.50 -1.92 -7.40
CA GLY A 19 0.97 -2.07 -8.77
C GLY A 19 1.91 -3.27 -8.96
N LYS A 20 2.79 -3.55 -7.99
CA LYS A 20 3.63 -4.77 -8.01
C LYS A 20 2.79 -6.04 -7.89
N LEU A 21 1.78 -6.05 -7.02
CA LEU A 21 0.86 -7.17 -6.86
C LEU A 21 0.10 -7.47 -8.14
N GLU A 22 -0.43 -6.45 -8.82
CA GLU A 22 -1.14 -6.60 -10.10
C GLU A 22 -0.25 -7.20 -11.18
N VAL A 23 1.00 -6.75 -11.27
CA VAL A 23 1.98 -7.32 -12.20
C VAL A 23 2.24 -8.79 -11.91
N ILE A 24 2.39 -9.16 -10.63
CA ILE A 24 2.60 -10.56 -10.21
C ILE A 24 1.38 -11.41 -10.56
N VAL A 25 0.18 -10.95 -10.25
CA VAL A 25 -1.07 -11.67 -10.58
C VAL A 25 -1.14 -11.91 -12.08
N LYS A 26 -0.92 -10.87 -12.88
CA LYS A 26 -0.91 -10.99 -14.34
C LYS A 26 0.12 -12.01 -14.83
N GLN A 27 1.32 -12.03 -14.25
CA GLN A 27 2.36 -13.02 -14.59
C GLN A 27 1.91 -14.45 -14.23
N LEU A 28 1.29 -14.65 -13.07
CA LEU A 28 0.76 -15.96 -12.66
C LEU A 28 -0.40 -16.42 -13.56
N GLU A 29 -1.26 -15.50 -14.01
CA GLU A 29 -2.40 -15.80 -14.88
C GLU A 29 -1.98 -16.17 -16.31
N THR A 30 -0.83 -15.70 -16.79
CA THR A 30 -0.35 -16.03 -18.14
C THR A 30 -0.02 -17.51 -18.32
N GLY A 31 0.36 -18.21 -17.24
CA GLY A 31 0.73 -19.63 -17.28
C GLY A 31 2.07 -19.94 -17.96
N ASP A 32 2.85 -18.91 -18.33
CA ASP A 32 4.14 -19.06 -19.01
C ASP A 32 5.32 -19.31 -18.05
N LEU A 33 5.06 -19.34 -16.73
CA LEU A 33 6.07 -19.54 -15.69
C LEU A 33 6.31 -21.02 -15.42
N SER A 34 7.57 -21.38 -15.15
CA SER A 34 7.85 -22.67 -14.52
C SER A 34 7.26 -22.75 -13.12
N LEU A 35 7.13 -23.97 -12.59
CA LEU A 35 6.61 -24.20 -11.23
C LEU A 35 7.39 -23.41 -10.17
N GLU A 36 8.71 -23.39 -10.29
CA GLU A 36 9.59 -22.74 -9.31
C GLU A 36 9.44 -21.20 -9.36
N GLU A 37 9.36 -20.63 -10.57
CA GLU A 37 9.07 -19.21 -10.76
C GLU A 37 7.67 -18.83 -10.27
N ALA A 38 6.67 -19.68 -10.53
CA ALA A 38 5.30 -19.45 -10.05
C ALA A 38 5.24 -19.43 -8.51
N LEU A 39 5.98 -20.32 -7.84
CA LEU A 39 6.06 -20.34 -6.38
C LEU A 39 6.75 -19.10 -5.81
N ASP A 40 7.84 -18.66 -6.42
CA ASP A 40 8.54 -17.42 -6.04
C ASP A 40 7.63 -16.18 -6.21
N LYS A 41 6.98 -16.07 -7.38
CA LYS A 41 6.03 -15.00 -7.68
C LYS A 41 4.84 -15.00 -6.72
N PHE A 42 4.31 -16.18 -6.39
CA PHE A 42 3.25 -16.30 -5.40
C PHE A 42 3.70 -15.80 -4.03
N GLY A 43 4.89 -16.17 -3.57
CA GLY A 43 5.46 -15.69 -2.31
C GLY A 43 5.60 -14.16 -2.26
N GLN A 44 6.12 -13.56 -3.34
CA GLN A 44 6.20 -12.09 -3.48
C GLN A 44 4.81 -11.44 -3.48
N GLY A 45 3.85 -12.05 -4.18
CA GLY A 45 2.45 -11.59 -4.20
C GLY A 45 1.82 -11.57 -2.81
N ILE A 46 2.03 -12.61 -2.00
CA ILE A 46 1.55 -12.64 -0.61
C ILE A 46 2.15 -11.50 0.22
N SER A 47 3.44 -11.23 0.06
CA SER A 47 4.10 -10.12 0.76
C SER A 47 3.52 -8.76 0.39
N HIS A 48 3.27 -8.52 -0.91
CA HIS A 48 2.63 -7.27 -1.36
C HIS A 48 1.18 -7.15 -0.90
N ALA A 49 0.40 -8.23 -0.96
CA ALA A 49 -0.98 -8.24 -0.48
C ALA A 49 -1.08 -7.92 1.01
N LYS A 50 -0.18 -8.47 1.84
CA LYS A 50 -0.10 -8.14 3.27
C LYS A 50 0.18 -6.66 3.51
N LEU A 51 1.17 -6.10 2.79
CA LEU A 51 1.49 -4.68 2.92
C LEU A 51 0.31 -3.79 2.53
N CYS A 52 -0.41 -4.11 1.44
CA CYS A 52 -1.61 -3.38 1.06
C CYS A 52 -2.67 -3.43 2.17
N PHE A 53 -2.91 -4.61 2.75
CA PHE A 53 -3.89 -4.80 3.83
C PHE A 53 -3.52 -4.01 5.08
N GLU A 54 -2.25 -4.00 5.48
CA GLU A 54 -1.75 -3.22 6.61
C GLU A 54 -1.98 -1.71 6.41
N ARG A 55 -1.71 -1.20 5.21
CA ARG A 55 -1.94 0.22 4.89
C ARG A 55 -3.43 0.58 4.90
N LEU A 56 -4.30 -0.30 4.40
CA LEU A 56 -5.75 -0.12 4.45
C LEU A 56 -6.28 -0.11 5.90
N ASN A 57 -5.81 -1.01 6.75
CA ASN A 57 -6.20 -1.04 8.17
C ASN A 57 -5.81 0.26 8.90
N VAL A 58 -4.62 0.80 8.59
CA VAL A 58 -4.18 2.08 9.16
C VAL A 58 -5.10 3.22 8.70
N ALA A 59 -5.48 3.24 7.42
CA ALA A 59 -6.40 4.24 6.89
C ALA A 59 -7.81 4.12 7.52
N GLU A 60 -8.35 2.91 7.62
CA GLU A 60 -9.64 2.63 8.26
C GLU A 60 -9.66 3.11 9.72
N ALA A 61 -8.64 2.76 10.50
CA ALA A 61 -8.53 3.19 11.90
C ALA A 61 -8.42 4.72 12.06
N GLN A 62 -7.90 5.44 11.05
CA GLN A 62 -7.89 6.90 11.05
C GLN A 62 -9.27 7.47 10.74
N VAL A 63 -9.99 6.90 9.76
CA VAL A 63 -11.37 7.28 9.44
C VAL A 63 -12.29 7.05 10.64
N ASP A 64 -12.20 5.89 11.29
CA ASP A 64 -13.00 5.58 12.48
C ASP A 64 -12.77 6.59 13.62
N LYS A 65 -11.52 7.01 13.85
CA LYS A 65 -11.22 8.04 14.85
C LYS A 65 -11.85 9.39 14.54
N ILE A 66 -12.00 9.74 13.25
CA ILE A 66 -12.66 10.97 12.82
C ILE A 66 -14.17 10.83 13.04
N LEU A 67 -14.77 9.72 12.61
CA LEU A 67 -16.21 9.48 12.76
C LEU A 67 -16.65 9.37 14.23
N GLN A 68 -15.85 8.75 15.10
CA GLN A 68 -16.14 8.70 16.54
C GLN A 68 -16.10 10.09 17.20
N GLN A 69 -15.34 11.05 16.65
CA GLN A 69 -15.38 12.44 17.12
C GLN A 69 -16.68 13.15 16.71
N GLU A 70 -17.34 12.72 15.63
CA GLU A 70 -18.62 13.30 15.18
C GLU A 70 -19.79 13.03 16.13
N GLN A 71 -19.74 11.96 16.94
CA GLN A 71 -20.80 11.64 17.92
C GLN A 71 -20.77 12.48 19.21
N GLY A 72 -19.98 13.57 19.28
CA GLY A 72 -20.00 14.45 20.46
C GLY A 72 -19.39 15.85 20.35
N ARG A 73 -18.39 16.12 19.50
CA ARG A 73 -17.92 17.48 19.19
C ARG A 73 -16.87 17.44 18.07
N LEU A 74 -17.09 18.21 17.00
CA LEU A 74 -16.11 18.35 15.93
C LEU A 74 -14.87 19.07 16.45
N VAL A 75 -13.72 18.40 16.39
CA VAL A 75 -12.41 19.02 16.56
C VAL A 75 -11.64 18.77 15.29
N GLU A 76 -11.35 19.82 14.52
CA GLU A 76 -10.46 19.74 13.37
C GLU A 76 -9.07 19.35 13.87
N LYS A 77 -8.72 18.07 13.77
CA LYS A 77 -7.33 17.64 13.89
C LYS A 77 -6.76 17.45 12.50
N PRO A 78 -5.58 18.02 12.21
CA PRO A 78 -4.90 17.76 10.96
C PRO A 78 -4.66 16.25 10.84
N LEU A 79 -4.98 15.71 9.66
CA LEU A 79 -4.58 14.37 9.23
C LEU A 79 -3.05 14.33 9.19
N ASN A 80 -2.43 14.06 10.33
CA ASN A 80 -1.03 13.68 10.39
C ASN A 80 -0.95 12.25 9.88
N LEU A 81 -0.84 12.13 8.56
CA LEU A 81 -0.30 10.95 7.92
C LEU A 81 1.13 10.82 8.44
N VAL A 82 1.31 10.14 9.58
CA VAL A 82 2.62 9.62 9.93
C VAL A 82 2.87 8.54 8.89
N GLU A 83 3.50 8.94 7.79
CA GLU A 83 4.22 8.04 6.91
C GLU A 83 5.29 7.39 7.79
N GLY A 84 4.90 6.30 8.45
CA GLY A 84 5.82 5.50 9.25
C GLY A 84 6.89 4.94 8.33
N ASP A 85 8.15 5.15 8.77
CA ASP A 85 9.41 4.73 8.15
C ASP A 85 9.38 3.33 7.48
#